data_AF-A0A9D2KBV5-F1
#
_entry.id   AF-A0A9D2KBV5-F1
#
_cell.length_a   1.000
_cell.length_b   1.000
_cell.length_c   1.000
_cell.angle_alpha   90.00
_cell.angle_beta   90.00
_cell.angle_gamma   90.00
#
_symmetry.space_group_name_H-M   'P 1'
#
loop_
_entity.id
_entity.type
_entity.pdbx_description
1 polymer ?
#
loop_
_entity_poly.entity_id
_entity_poly.type
_entity_poly.pdbx_seq_one_letter_code
_entity_poly.pdbx_strand_id
1 'polypeptide(L)'
;MEPLGGVDPATRDYILDTILSNFSEGASVIISTHLISDIERILDEVIFINKGKIVLTSSADELRKKENASIDEIFRRCFKC
;
A
#
# COMPACT_ATOMS: atom_id res chain seq x y z
N MET A 1 16.08 3.96 -6.26
CA MET A 1 15.92 5.33 -5.76
C MET A 1 14.46 5.47 -5.36
N GLU A 2 14.17 5.62 -4.08
CA GLU A 2 12.79 5.81 -3.63
C GLU A 2 12.34 7.24 -3.95
N PRO A 3 11.16 7.44 -4.57
CA PRO A 3 10.76 8.77 -5.05
C PRO A 3 10.45 9.78 -3.93
N LEU A 4 10.34 9.31 -2.68
CA LEU A 4 9.68 10.03 -1.58
C LEU A 4 10.55 10.17 -0.31
N GLY A 5 11.84 9.83 -0.38
CA GLY A 5 12.70 9.68 0.80
C GLY A 5 13.09 10.98 1.55
N GLY A 6 12.71 12.15 1.04
CA GLY A 6 13.07 13.45 1.64
C GLY A 6 11.96 14.50 1.57
N VAL A 7 10.71 14.07 1.37
CA VAL A 7 9.55 14.92 1.17
C VAL A 7 8.75 14.99 2.47
N ASP A 8 8.44 16.20 2.95
CA ASP A 8 7.62 16.44 4.14
C ASP A 8 6.29 15.65 4.08
N PRO A 9 5.78 15.08 5.19
CA PRO A 9 4.58 14.25 5.19
C PRO A 9 3.39 14.89 4.45
N ALA A 10 3.18 16.21 4.59
CA ALA A 10 2.10 16.91 3.90
C ALA A 10 2.29 16.96 2.38
N THR A 11 3.54 17.05 1.91
CA THR A 11 3.85 17.05 0.48
C THR A 11 3.76 15.64 -0.11
N ARG A 12 4.04 14.61 0.68
CA ARG A 12 3.82 13.21 0.27
C ARG A 12 2.33 12.92 0.09
N ASP A 13 1.50 13.32 1.05
CA ASP A 13 0.04 13.18 0.93
C ASP A 13 -0.47 13.89 -0.32
N TYR A 14 0.02 15.10 -0.59
CA TYR A 14 -0.32 15.85 -1.80
C TYR A 14 0.07 15.11 -3.09
N ILE A 15 1.27 14.50 -3.16
CA ILE A 15 1.72 13.74 -4.33
C ILE A 15 0.83 12.51 -4.53
N LEU A 16 0.51 11.78 -3.46
CA LEU A 16 -0.34 10.61 -3.51
C LEU A 16 -1.77 10.98 -3.94
N ASP A 17 -2.37 12.01 -3.34
CA ASP A 17 -3.68 12.52 -3.72
C ASP A 17 -3.70 13.02 -5.18
N THR A 18 -2.63 13.67 -5.63
CA THR A 18 -2.52 14.13 -7.03
C THR A 18 -2.44 12.94 -7.99
N ILE A 19 -1.68 11.91 -7.66
CA ILE A 19 -1.58 10.68 -8.46
C ILE A 19 -2.97 10.02 -8.54
N LEU A 20 -3.67 9.92 -7.42
CA LEU A 20 -4.99 9.28 -7.34
C LEU A 20 -6.09 10.05 -8.05
N SER A 21 -6.12 11.36 -7.87
CA SER A 21 -7.14 12.24 -8.47
C SER A 21 -7.00 12.40 -9.98
N ASN A 22 -5.83 12.08 -10.55
CA ASN A 22 -5.58 12.15 -11.99
C ASN A 22 -5.71 10.80 -12.71
N PHE A 23 -6.11 9.72 -12.03
CA PHE A 23 -6.41 8.48 -12.73
C PHE A 23 -7.70 8.58 -13.53
N SER A 24 -7.63 8.18 -14.80
CA SER A 24 -8.80 8.01 -15.64
C SER A 24 -9.64 6.84 -15.13
N GLU A 25 -10.97 6.97 -15.14
CA GLU A 25 -11.87 5.84 -14.92
C GLU A 25 -11.46 4.66 -15.81
N GLY A 26 -11.14 3.52 -15.18
CA GLY A 26 -10.69 2.30 -15.86
C GLY A 26 -9.17 2.08 -15.94
N ALA A 27 -8.34 2.99 -15.41
CA ALA A 27 -6.90 2.75 -15.27
C ALA A 27 -6.60 1.84 -14.06
N SER A 28 -5.59 0.97 -14.20
CA SER A 28 -5.05 0.17 -13.10
C SER A 28 -3.65 0.65 -12.73
N VAL A 29 -3.36 0.66 -11.43
CA VAL A 29 -2.15 1.26 -10.85
C VAL A 29 -1.48 0.24 -9.96
N ILE A 30 -0.21 -0.02 -10.24
CA ILE A 30 0.60 -0.90 -9.40
C ILE A 30 1.62 -0.03 -8.66
N ILE A 31 1.50 0.01 -7.33
CA ILE A 31 2.37 0.78 -6.46
C ILE A 31 3.23 -0.19 -5.65
N SER A 32 4.56 -0.08 -5.80
CA SER A 32 5.52 -0.76 -4.94
C SER A 32 6.13 0.26 -3.99
N THR A 33 5.83 0.16 -2.70
CA THR A 33 6.33 1.07 -1.66
C THR A 33 6.53 0.35 -0.34
N HIS A 34 7.43 0.86 0.51
CA HIS A 34 7.58 0.44 1.90
C HIS A 34 6.73 1.30 2.87
N LEU A 35 6.03 2.29 2.34
CA LEU A 35 5.27 3.31 3.09
C LEU A 35 3.80 2.93 3.14
N ILE A 36 3.56 1.70 3.58
CA ILE A 36 2.23 1.08 3.52
C ILE A 36 1.23 1.89 4.34
N SER A 37 1.64 2.42 5.50
CA SER A 37 0.80 3.25 6.37
C SER A 37 0.23 4.49 5.67
N ASP A 38 0.95 5.07 4.71
CA ASP A 38 0.56 6.31 4.04
C ASP A 38 -0.47 6.03 2.93
N ILE A 39 -0.34 4.87 2.27
CA ILE A 39 -1.17 4.50 1.12
C ILE A 39 -2.26 3.50 1.46
N GLU A 40 -2.31 2.93 2.67
CA GLU A 40 -3.22 1.81 2.88
C GLU A 40 -4.69 2.20 2.64
N ARG A 41 -5.08 3.42 3.03
CA ARG A 41 -6.47 3.90 2.98
C ARG A 41 -7.08 3.97 1.58
N ILE A 42 -6.25 3.93 0.55
CA ILE A 42 -6.62 4.08 -0.87
C ILE A 42 -6.45 2.77 -1.65
N LEU A 43 -6.01 1.69 -0.99
CA LEU A 43 -5.84 0.39 -1.62
C LEU A 43 -7.16 -0.37 -1.67
N ASP A 44 -7.49 -0.89 -2.85
CA ASP A 44 -8.62 -1.82 -3.05
C ASP A 44 -8.19 -3.28 -2.83
N GLU A 45 -7.05 -3.66 -3.40
CA GLU A 45 -6.46 -5.01 -3.32
C GLU A 45 -5.01 -4.97 -2.86
N VAL A 46 -4.57 -6.04 -2.18
CA VAL A 46 -3.19 -6.21 -1.73
C VAL A 46 -2.65 -7.59 -2.06
N ILE A 47 -1.40 -7.62 -2.50
CA ILE A 47 -0.64 -8.84 -2.80
C ILE A 47 0.68 -8.78 -2.04
N PHE A 48 0.90 -9.73 -1.15
CA PHE A 48 2.18 -9.87 -0.45
C PHE A 48 3.06 -10.88 -1.16
N ILE A 49 4.30 -10.48 -1.44
CA ILE A 49 5.29 -11.30 -2.15
C ILE A 49 6.50 -11.51 -1.23
N ASN A 50 6.86 -12.77 -1.00
CA ASN A 50 8.05 -13.16 -0.26
C ASN A 50 8.89 -14.16 -1.05
N LYS A 51 10.18 -13.87 -1.24
CA LYS A 51 11.13 -14.75 -1.97
C LYS A 51 10.60 -15.22 -3.34
N GLY A 52 9.97 -14.31 -4.09
CA GLY A 52 9.40 -14.60 -5.41
C GLY A 52 8.11 -15.41 -5.41
N LYS A 53 7.48 -15.62 -4.24
CA LYS A 53 6.20 -16.31 -4.10
C LYS A 53 5.14 -15.37 -3.53
N ILE A 54 3.92 -15.47 -4.06
CA ILE A 54 2.75 -14.82 -3.48
C ILE A 54 2.41 -15.56 -2.19
N VAL A 55 2.35 -14.84 -1.07
CA VAL A 55 2.01 -15.39 0.25
C VAL A 55 0.62 -14.97 0.72
N LEU A 56 0.08 -13.87 0.17
CA LEU A 56 -1.26 -13.39 0.46
C LEU A 56 -1.80 -12.58 -0.72
N THR A 57 -3.06 -12.79 -1.06
CA THR A 57 -3.83 -11.96 -1.99
C THR A 57 -5.22 -11.78 -1.40
N SER A 58 -5.65 -10.54 -1.19
CA SER A 58 -6.96 -10.23 -0.59
C SER A 58 -7.35 -8.79 -0.90
N SER A 59 -8.65 -8.47 -0.81
CA SER A 59 -9.09 -7.08 -0.71
C SER A 59 -8.48 -6.45 0.55
N ALA A 60 -8.07 -5.19 0.43
CA ALA A 60 -7.53 -4.41 1.54
C ALA A 60 -8.52 -4.35 2.73
N ASP A 61 -9.81 -4.19 2.44
CA ASP A 61 -10.85 -4.10 3.47
C ASP A 61 -11.17 -5.44 4.14
N GLU A 62 -11.19 -6.53 3.36
CA GLU A 62 -11.37 -7.87 3.92
C GLU A 62 -10.20 -8.24 4.83
N LEU A 63 -8.97 -7.94 4.39
CA LEU A 63 -7.77 -8.24 5.15
C LEU A 63 -7.75 -7.50 6.50
N ARG A 64 -8.08 -6.19 6.50
CA ARG A 64 -8.21 -5.39 7.73
C ARG A 64 -9.24 -5.97 8.69
N LYS A 65 -10.43 -6.32 8.19
CA LYS A 65 -11.51 -6.87 9.01
C LYS A 65 -11.14 -8.23 9.58
N LYS A 66 -10.50 -9.08 8.78
CA LYS A 66 -10.11 -10.44 9.17
C LYS A 66 -9.04 -10.44 10.26
N GLU A 67 -7.99 -9.64 10.10
CA GLU A 67 -6.85 -9.60 11.02
C GLU A 67 -7.04 -8.60 12.17
N ASN A 68 -8.08 -7.77 12.09
CA ASN A 68 -8.37 -6.68 13.02
C ASN A 68 -7.13 -5.78 13.27
N ALA A 69 -6.42 -5.47 12.18
CA ALA A 69 -5.15 -4.73 12.18
C ALA A 69 -4.98 -3.94 10.87
N SER A 70 -4.07 -2.95 10.86
CA SER A 70 -3.72 -2.20 9.65
C SER A 70 -2.92 -3.06 8.67
N ILE A 71 -2.90 -2.68 7.39
CA ILE A 71 -2.14 -3.45 6.38
C ILE A 71 -0.64 -3.36 6.66
N ASP A 72 -0.14 -2.21 7.13
CA ASP A 72 1.26 -2.07 7.57
C ASP A 72 1.59 -3.05 8.71
N GLU A 73 0.69 -3.19 9.69
CA GLU A 73 0.93 -4.10 10.81
C GLU A 73 0.96 -5.57 10.35
N ILE A 74 0.02 -5.96 9.49
CA ILE A 74 -0.05 -7.31 8.92
C ILE A 74 1.20 -7.60 8.08
N PHE A 75 1.63 -6.65 7.25
CA PHE A 75 2.87 -6.75 6.49
C PHE A 75 4.06 -6.95 7.42
N ARG A 76 4.22 -6.12 8.46
CA ARG A 76 5.31 -6.28 9.43
C ARG A 76 5.27 -7.64 10.13
N ARG A 77 4.10 -8.18 10.46
CA ARG A 77 3.97 -9.53 11.04
C ARG A 77 4.40 -10.63 10.07
N CYS A 78 4.05 -10.53 8.79
CA CYS A 78 4.42 -11.52 7.77
C CYS A 78 5.92 -11.51 7.40
N PHE A 79 6.58 -10.37 7.53
CA PHE A 79 7.95 -10.16 7.02
C PHE A 79 9.00 -9.85 8.09
N LYS A 80 8.61 -9.68 9.37
CA LYS A 80 9.57 -9.66 10.48
C LYS A 80 10.17 -11.06 10.66
N CYS A 81 11.50 -11.12 10.59
CA CYS A 81 12.31 -12.23 11.11
C CYS A 81 12.54 -12.04 12.61
#